data_AF-A0A2G5QVZ1-F1
#
_entry.id   AF-A0A2G5QVZ1-F1
#
_cell.length_a   1.000
_cell.length_b   1.000
_cell.length_c   1.000
_cell.angle_alpha   90.00
_cell.angle_beta   90.00
_cell.angle_gamma   90.00
#
_symmetry.space_group_name_H-M   'P 1'
#
loop_
_entity.id
_entity.type
_entity.pdbx_description
1 polymer ?
#
loop_
_entity_poly.entity_id
_entity_poly.type
_entity_poly.pdbx_seq_one_letter_code
_entity_poly.pdbx_strand_id
1 'polypeptide(L)' 'MSPWRALLASFGARRASPREVRAEAFFLGSRHKGEIREGAEKELLAPDLSPDRAALLRAVIRMTQGPASRGTRP' A
#
# COMPACT_ATOMS: atom_id res chain seq x y z
N MET A 1 -1.84 18.25 24.67
CA MET A 1 -2.05 17.95 23.23
C MET A 1 -1.40 16.60 22.96
N SER A 2 -2.19 15.57 22.62
CA SER A 2 -1.68 14.19 22.64
C SER A 2 -0.68 13.91 21.50
N PRO A 3 0.51 13.37 21.79
CA PRO A 3 1.58 13.16 20.81
C PRO A 3 1.18 12.23 19.65
N TRP A 4 0.15 11.40 19.83
CA TRP A 4 -0.37 10.51 18.79
C TRP A 4 -1.10 11.26 17.65
N ARG A 5 -1.67 12.45 17.89
CA ARG A 5 -2.38 13.22 16.84
C ARG A 5 -1.42 13.93 15.89
N ALA A 6 -0.26 14.37 16.39
CA ALA A 6 0.80 14.96 15.57
C ALA A 6 1.44 13.91 14.66
N LEU A 7 1.63 12.69 15.18
CA LEU A 7 2.01 11.54 14.37
C LEU A 7 0.98 11.29 13.24
N LEU A 8 -0.32 11.24 13.56
CA LEU A 8 -1.39 11.12 12.55
C LEU A 8 -1.40 12.25 11.51
N ALA A 9 -1.06 13.47 11.90
CA ALA A 9 -0.94 14.59 10.97
C ALA A 9 0.25 14.42 10.00
N SER A 10 1.37 13.84 10.46
CA SER A 10 2.48 13.43 9.59
C SER A 10 2.14 12.22 8.71
N PHE A 11 1.24 11.33 9.15
CA PHE A 11 0.72 10.21 8.35
C PHE A 11 -0.23 10.63 7.21
N GLY A 12 -0.67 11.89 7.16
CA GLY A 12 -1.73 12.35 6.25
C GLY A 12 -1.29 13.07 4.95
N ALA A 13 -0.02 13.45 4.79
CA ALA A 13 0.30 14.51 3.82
C ALA A 13 0.99 14.08 2.53
N ARG A 14 1.57 12.87 2.43
CA ARG A 14 2.21 12.41 1.18
C ARG A 14 1.30 11.46 0.42
N ARG A 15 0.52 12.01 -0.52
CA ARG A 15 -0.12 11.18 -1.55
C ARG A 15 1.01 10.59 -2.42
N ALA A 16 1.26 9.29 -2.28
CA ALA A 16 2.14 8.56 -3.19
C ALA A 16 1.68 8.81 -4.64
N SER A 17 2.61 9.22 -5.49
CA SER A 17 2.29 9.49 -6.89
C SER A 17 1.93 8.18 -7.61
N PRO A 18 1.10 8.22 -8.66
CA PRO A 18 0.78 7.04 -9.46
C PRO A 18 2.01 6.37 -10.10
N ARG A 19 3.13 7.09 -10.22
CA ARG A 19 4.40 6.54 -10.69
C ARG A 19 5.09 5.71 -9.61
N GLU A 20 5.13 6.23 -8.39
CA GLU A 20 5.70 5.52 -7.23
C GLU A 20 4.91 4.24 -6.93
N VAL A 21 3.58 4.31 -6.98
CA VAL A 21 2.71 3.13 -6.74
C VAL A 21 2.98 2.02 -7.77
N ARG A 22 3.15 2.38 -9.05
CA ARG A 22 3.46 1.39 -10.11
C ARG A 22 4.84 0.79 -9.96
N ALA A 23 5.84 1.60 -9.58
CA ALA A 23 7.18 1.12 -9.31
C ALA A 23 7.19 0.15 -8.13
N GLU A 24 6.52 0.49 -7.02
CA GLU A 24 6.44 -0.38 -5.85
C GLU A 24 5.69 -1.69 -6.19
N ALA A 25 4.60 -1.62 -6.95
CA ALA A 25 3.88 -2.81 -7.41
C ALA A 25 4.78 -3.74 -8.25
N PHE A 26 5.64 -3.19 -9.11
CA PHE A 26 6.61 -3.96 -9.90
C PHE A 26 7.69 -4.61 -9.02
N PHE A 27 8.21 -3.87 -8.03
CA PHE A 27 9.18 -4.40 -7.07
C PHE A 27 8.58 -5.50 -6.20
N LEU A 28 7.37 -5.28 -5.68
CA LEU A 28 6.62 -6.29 -4.92
C LEU A 28 6.32 -7.51 -5.77
N GLY A 29 5.94 -7.34 -7.04
CA GLY A 29 5.71 -8.44 -7.97
C GLY A 29 6.97 -9.28 -8.19
N SER A 30 8.13 -8.62 -8.32
CA SER A 30 9.42 -9.31 -8.43
C SER A 30 9.81 -10.03 -7.13
N ARG A 31 9.57 -9.40 -5.98
CA ARG A 31 9.96 -9.89 -4.65
C ARG A 31 9.06 -11.03 -4.15
N HIS A 32 7.77 -10.95 -4.44
CA HIS A 32 6.73 -11.88 -3.99
C HIS A 32 6.19 -12.75 -5.13
N LYS A 33 6.96 -12.92 -6.22
CA LYS A 33 6.65 -13.85 -7.34
C LYS A 33 5.28 -13.63 -7.99
N GLY A 34 4.86 -12.38 -8.14
CA GLY A 34 3.56 -11.99 -8.70
C GLY A 34 2.46 -11.77 -7.66
N GLU A 35 2.66 -12.20 -6.41
CA GLU A 35 1.72 -11.99 -5.30
C GLU A 35 1.88 -10.60 -4.68
N ILE A 36 1.62 -9.56 -5.50
CA ILE A 36 1.83 -8.15 -5.12
C ILE A 36 1.02 -7.78 -3.87
N ARG A 37 -0.23 -8.27 -3.79
CA ARG A 37 -1.14 -7.96 -2.68
C ARG A 37 -0.68 -8.62 -1.39
N GLU A 38 -0.48 -9.94 -1.40
CA GLU A 38 -0.02 -10.65 -0.20
C GLU A 38 1.35 -10.14 0.26
N GLY A 39 2.22 -9.79 -0.69
CA GLY A 39 3.50 -9.17 -0.43
C GLY A 39 3.37 -7.81 0.26
N ALA A 40 2.49 -6.95 -0.24
CA ALA A 40 2.21 -5.66 0.36
C ALA A 40 1.59 -5.79 1.76
N GLU A 41 0.71 -6.77 1.98
CA GLU A 41 0.11 -7.06 3.29
C GLU A 41 1.17 -7.56 4.29
N LYS A 42 2.04 -8.49 3.88
CA LYS A 42 3.17 -8.97 4.70
C LYS A 42 4.13 -7.85 5.07
N GLU A 43 4.43 -6.96 4.13
CA GLU A 43 5.32 -5.82 4.38
C GLU A 43 4.66 -4.71 5.20
N LEU A 44 3.32 -4.60 5.17
CA LEU A 44 2.57 -3.71 6.06
C LEU A 44 2.63 -4.13 7.53
N LEU A 45 2.86 -5.41 7.80
CA LEU A 45 2.98 -5.96 9.16
C LEU A 45 4.41 -5.86 9.72
N ALA A 46 5.37 -5.31 8.97
CA ALA A 46 6.73 -5.16 9.43
C ALA A 46 6.81 -4.16 10.61
N PRO A 47 7.50 -4.49 11.71
CA PRO A 47 7.54 -3.67 12.92
C PRO A 47 8.26 -2.32 12.72
N ASP A 48 9.21 -2.25 11.78
CA ASP A 48 10.00 -1.04 11.47
C ASP A 48 9.51 -0.30 10.23
N LEU A 49 8.22 -0.42 9.91
CA LEU A 49 7.68 0.18 8.69
C LEU A 49 7.53 1.71 8.82
N SER A 50 8.25 2.43 7.96
CA SER A 50 8.10 3.87 7.85
C SER A 50 6.67 4.29 7.42
N PRO A 51 6.14 5.40 7.97
CA PRO A 51 4.87 6.01 7.58
C PRO A 51 4.64 6.15 6.06
N ASP A 52 5.65 6.65 5.35
CA ASP A 52 5.59 6.85 3.89
C ASP A 52 5.45 5.50 3.16
N ARG A 53 6.18 4.48 3.64
CA ARG A 53 6.13 3.13 3.08
C ARG A 53 4.78 2.48 3.32
N ALA A 54 4.18 2.68 4.49
CA ALA A 54 2.82 2.23 4.77
C ALA A 54 1.78 2.89 3.85
N ALA A 55 1.90 4.18 3.57
CA ALA A 55 1.00 4.89 2.65
C ALA A 55 1.12 4.35 1.21
N LEU A 56 2.34 4.06 0.76
CA LEU A 56 2.63 3.48 -0.54
C LEU A 56 2.06 2.06 -0.68
N LEU A 57 2.31 1.18 0.29
CA LEU A 57 1.78 -0.19 0.29
C LEU A 57 0.24 -0.21 0.30
N ARG A 58 -0.40 0.67 1.08
CA ARG A 58 -1.86 0.83 1.06
C ARG A 58 -2.37 1.32 -0.30
N ALA A 59 -1.63 2.19 -0.98
CA ALA A 59 -1.98 2.65 -2.32
C ALA A 59 -1.83 1.53 -3.37
N VAL A 60 -0.79 0.70 -3.26
CA VAL A 60 -0.61 -0.51 -4.09
C VAL A 60 -1.77 -1.48 -3.89
N ILE A 61 -2.13 -1.78 -2.64
CA ILE A 61 -3.25 -2.67 -2.32
C ILE A 61 -4.57 -2.13 -2.89
N ARG A 62 -4.82 -0.82 -2.78
CA ARG A 62 -6.02 -0.19 -3.41
C ARG A 62 -5.99 -0.29 -4.94
N MET A 63 -4.83 -0.15 -5.57
CA MET A 63 -4.68 -0.30 -7.01
C MET A 63 -4.96 -1.75 -7.46
N THR A 64 -4.46 -2.75 -6.73
CA THR A 64 -4.71 -4.17 -7.04
C THR A 64 -6.14 -4.59 -6.77
N GLN A 65 -6.86 -3.86 -5.90
CA GLN A 65 -8.28 -4.05 -5.61
C GLN A 65 -9.21 -3.37 -6.64
N GLY A 66 -8.71 -2.97 -7.82
CA GLY A 66 -9.56 -2.52 -8.93
C GLY A 66 -10.81 -3.40 -9.06
N PRO A 67 -11.99 -2.80 -9.34
CA PRO A 67 -13.28 -3.21 -8.82
C PRO A 67 -13.47 -4.73 -8.82
N ALA A 68 -13.22 -5.34 -7.66
CA ALA A 68 -13.58 -6.73 -7.37
C ALA A 68 -15.11 -6.83 -7.21
N SER A 69 -15.85 -6.48 -8.26
CA SER A 69 -17.31 -6.56 -8.39
C SER A 69 -17.75 -6.25 -9.83
N ARG A 70 -17.39 -7.10 -10.78
CA ARG A 70 -18.36 -7.48 -11.82
C ARG A 70 -18.36 -8.98 -11.86
N GLY A 71 -19.14 -9.55 -10.94
CA GLY A 71 -19.48 -10.96 -10.98
C GLY A 71 -20.04 -11.27 -12.36
N THR A 72 -19.31 -12.08 -13.11
CA THR A 72 -19.87 -12.90 -14.17
C THR A 72 -20.84 -13.84 -13.47
N ARG A 73 -22.11 -13.47 -13.42
CA ARG A 73 -23.17 -14.41 -13.08
C ARG A 73 -23.57 -15.12 -14.39
N PRO A 74 -23.68 -16.46 -14.39
CA PRO A 74 -24.00 -17.25 -15.59
C PRO A 74 -25.35 -16.89 -16.19
#